data_AF-A0A7W5YCR3-F1
#
_entry.id   AF-A0A7W5YCR3-F1
#
_cell.length_a   1.000
_cell.length_b   1.000
_cell.length_c   1.000
_cell.angle_alpha   90.00
_cell.angle_beta   90.00
_cell.angle_gamma   90.00
#
_symmetry.space_group_name_H-M   'P 1'
#
loop_
_entity.id
_entity.type
_entity.pdbx_description
1 polymer ?
#
loop_
_entity_poly.entity_id
_entity_poly.type
_entity_poly.pdbx_seq_one_letter_code
_entity_poly.pdbx_strand_id
1 'polypeptide(L)'
;MYEIAQRVLTLLTEPQREVTVTVGLPYEEPTGEWSCPYRIDGLAGWEHERKVSGVDSIQALEIVLTVVRSALEGSPEARDGLLVWEEFT
;
A
#
# COMPACT_ATOMS: atom_id res chain seq x y z
N MET A 1 5.74 2.93 12.03
CA MET A 1 5.66 1.53 11.57
C MET A 1 7.04 0.88 11.47
N TYR A 2 7.21 -0.41 11.81
CA TYR A 2 8.39 -1.20 11.42
C TYR A 2 8.11 -1.86 10.08
N GLU A 3 8.91 -1.56 9.06
CA GLU A 3 8.65 -1.96 7.67
C GLU A 3 9.15 -3.38 7.39
N ILE A 4 8.35 -4.19 6.70
CA ILE A 4 8.72 -5.56 6.30
C ILE A 4 8.75 -5.76 4.79
N ALA A 5 8.09 -4.87 4.04
CA ALA A 5 8.08 -4.90 2.58
C ALA A 5 7.85 -3.50 2.01
N GLN A 6 8.43 -3.25 0.84
CA GLN A 6 8.25 -2.03 0.07
C GLN A 6 8.14 -2.37 -1.42
N ARG A 7 7.35 -1.59 -2.14
CA ARG A 7 7.31 -1.57 -3.60
C ARG A 7 7.24 -0.14 -4.12
N VAL A 8 7.98 0.15 -5.18
CA VAL A 8 7.94 1.44 -5.87
C VAL A 8 7.31 1.23 -7.25
N LEU A 9 6.43 2.15 -7.63
CA LEU A 9 5.80 2.24 -8.95
C LEU A 9 6.17 3.59 -9.57
N THR A 10 6.18 3.67 -10.89
CA THR A 10 6.35 4.94 -11.60
C THR A 10 5.00 5.54 -11.93
N LEU A 11 4.88 6.84 -11.69
CA LEU A 11 3.76 7.65 -12.12
C LEU A 11 4.19 8.53 -13.30
N LEU A 12 3.56 8.29 -14.46
CA LEU A 12 3.88 8.90 -15.75
C LEU A 12 3.38 10.35 -15.87
N THR A 13 3.78 11.21 -14.93
CA THR A 13 3.59 12.67 -15.00
C THR A 13 4.80 13.35 -15.67
N GLU A 14 4.72 14.67 -15.90
CA GLU A 14 5.86 15.49 -16.30
C GLU A 14 6.18 16.51 -15.17
N PRO A 15 7.29 16.35 -14.42
CA PRO A 15 8.24 15.23 -14.45
C PRO A 15 7.63 13.93 -13.91
N GLN A 16 8.23 12.79 -14.25
CA GLN A 16 7.84 11.50 -13.68
C GLN A 16 8.05 11.51 -12.16
N ARG A 17 7.17 10.82 -11.44
CA ARG A 17 7.21 10.71 -9.98
C ARG A 17 7.14 9.25 -9.56
N GLU A 18 7.50 9.00 -8.32
CA GLU A 18 7.39 7.68 -7.71
C GLU A 18 6.12 7.59 -6.85
N VAL A 19 5.53 6.39 -6.85
CA VAL A 19 4.50 5.98 -5.90
C VAL A 19 5.07 4.84 -5.07
N THR A 20 5.21 5.06 -3.76
CA THR A 20 5.83 4.08 -2.86
C THR A 20 4.78 3.45 -1.97
N VAL A 21 4.70 2.13 -2.01
CA VAL A 21 3.88 1.33 -1.11
C VAL A 21 4.78 0.69 -0.06
N THR A 22 4.43 0.89 1.20
CA THR A 22 5.12 0.27 2.34
C THR A 22 4.13 -0.56 3.14
N VAL A 23 4.53 -1.79 3.50
CA VAL A 23 3.79 -2.68 4.41
C VAL A 23 4.64 -2.91 5.65
N GLY A 24 4.03 -2.75 6.82
CA GLY A 24 4.68 -2.95 8.10
C GLY A 24 4.38 -4.29 8.75
N LEU A 25 5.16 -4.58 9.78
CA LEU A 25 5.01 -5.77 10.60
C LEU A 25 3.61 -5.79 11.24
N PRO A 26 2.81 -6.84 11.03
CA PRO A 26 1.58 -7.05 11.78
C PRO A 26 1.87 -7.12 13.28
N TYR A 27 0.98 -6.54 14.09
CA TYR A 27 1.10 -6.57 15.55
C TYR A 27 -0.26 -6.79 16.20
N GLU A 28 -0.26 -7.46 17.35
CA GLU A 28 -1.46 -7.65 18.16
C GLU A 28 -1.81 -6.36 18.90
N GLU A 29 -3.07 -5.94 18.79
CA GLU A 29 -3.63 -4.81 19.51
C GLU A 29 -4.08 -5.25 20.92
N PRO A 30 -4.22 -4.32 21.89
CA PRO A 30 -4.70 -4.65 23.24
C PRO A 30 -6.08 -5.32 23.29
N THR A 31 -6.88 -5.18 22.23
CA THR A 31 -8.20 -5.79 22.04
C THR A 31 -8.12 -7.27 21.62
N GLY A 32 -6.92 -7.78 21.32
CA GLY A 32 -6.67 -9.16 20.86
C GLY A 32 -6.83 -9.35 19.34
N GLU A 33 -7.26 -8.30 18.62
CA GLU A 33 -7.23 -8.30 17.15
C GLU A 33 -5.82 -7.97 16.64
N TRP A 34 -5.53 -8.32 15.40
CA TRP A 34 -4.26 -8.00 14.76
C TRP A 34 -4.43 -6.82 13.83
N SER A 35 -3.50 -5.88 13.90
CA SER A 35 -3.38 -4.77 12.96
C SER A 35 -2.19 -4.98 12.06
N CYS A 36 -2.34 -4.71 10.75
CA CYS A 36 -1.22 -4.59 9.84
C CYS A 36 -1.21 -3.18 9.23
N PRO A 37 -0.15 -2.38 9.52
CA PRO A 37 -0.04 -1.02 9.03
C PRO A 37 0.53 -0.98 7.60
N TYR A 38 0.12 0.01 6.81
CA TYR A 38 0.61 0.25 5.46
C TYR A 38 0.54 1.74 5.11
N ARG A 39 1.31 2.15 4.09
CA ARG A 39 1.31 3.52 3.55
C ARG A 39 1.44 3.48 2.04
N ILE A 40 0.82 4.45 1.36
CA ILE A 40 0.96 4.65 -0.09
C ILE A 40 1.28 6.13 -0.32
N ASP A 41 2.55 6.42 -0.55
CA ASP A 41 3.05 7.77 -0.81
C ASP A 41 3.02 8.08 -2.31
N GLY A 42 2.66 9.30 -2.70
CA GLY A 42 2.69 9.76 -4.10
C GLY A 42 1.35 9.72 -4.85
N LEU A 43 0.31 9.11 -4.27
CA LEU A 43 -1.07 9.17 -4.78
C LEU A 43 -1.92 10.17 -3.99
N ALA A 44 -2.79 10.91 -4.69
CA ALA A 44 -3.66 11.88 -4.07
C ALA A 44 -4.64 11.22 -3.07
N GLY A 45 -4.66 11.68 -1.83
CA GLY A 45 -5.56 11.20 -0.77
C GLY A 45 -5.06 9.96 0.00
N TRP A 46 -3.82 9.52 -0.26
CA TRP A 46 -3.21 8.35 0.35
C TRP A 46 -2.02 8.64 1.28
N GLU A 47 -1.71 9.91 1.53
CA GLU A 47 -0.48 10.42 2.16
C GLU A 47 -0.34 10.12 3.66
N HIS A 48 -1.20 9.27 4.21
CA HIS A 48 -1.23 8.93 5.63
C HIS A 48 -0.99 7.44 5.86
N GLU A 49 -0.32 7.11 6.96
CA GLU A 49 -0.27 5.74 7.46
C GLU A 49 -1.70 5.26 7.77
N ARG A 50 -2.02 4.06 7.30
CA ARG A 50 -3.31 3.38 7.50
C ARG A 50 -3.04 2.00 8.10
N LYS A 51 -4.07 1.36 8.60
CA LYS A 51 -4.01 -0.04 9.03
C LYS A 51 -5.29 -0.77 8.66
N VAL A 52 -5.17 -2.08 8.55
CA VAL A 52 -6.32 -2.99 8.49
C VAL A 52 -6.28 -3.90 9.70
N SER A 53 -7.43 -4.46 10.06
CA SER A 53 -7.55 -5.40 11.17
C SER A 53 -7.89 -6.80 10.65
N GLY A 54 -7.34 -7.82 11.30
CA GLY A 54 -7.62 -9.24 11.06
C GLY A 54 -7.66 -10.01 12.37
N VAL A 55 -8.16 -11.24 12.33
CA VAL A 55 -8.25 -12.13 13.51
C VAL A 55 -6.88 -12.66 13.93
N ASP A 56 -5.93 -12.73 13.00
CA ASP A 56 -4.54 -13.09 13.24
C ASP A 56 -3.60 -12.31 12.31
N SER A 57 -2.29 -12.50 12.51
CA SER A 57 -1.24 -11.80 11.77
C SER A 57 -1.25 -12.12 10.27
N ILE A 58 -1.62 -13.36 9.91
CA ILE A 58 -1.65 -13.83 8.52
C ILE A 58 -2.82 -13.17 7.81
N GLN A 59 -4.01 -13.21 8.39
CA GLN A 59 -5.19 -12.58 7.81
C GLN A 59 -5.00 -11.06 7.69
N ALA A 60 -4.45 -10.39 8.70
CA ALA A 60 -4.19 -8.96 8.63
C ALA A 60 -3.24 -8.61 7.46
N LEU A 61 -2.21 -9.44 7.23
CA LEU A 61 -1.30 -9.28 6.09
C LEU A 61 -2.00 -9.51 4.74
N GLU A 62 -2.78 -10.58 4.59
CA GLU A 62 -3.55 -10.87 3.37
C GLU A 62 -4.52 -9.74 3.02
N ILE A 63 -5.19 -9.17 4.03
CA ILE A 63 -6.09 -8.03 3.87
C ILE A 63 -5.32 -6.78 3.43
N VAL A 64 -4.15 -6.48 4.02
CA VAL A 64 -3.32 -5.34 3.57
C VAL A 64 -2.98 -5.47 2.10
N LEU A 65 -2.51 -6.63 1.65
CA LEU A 65 -2.14 -6.84 0.25
C LEU A 65 -3.35 -6.63 -0.68
N THR A 66 -4.54 -7.10 -0.27
CA THR A 66 -5.79 -6.91 -1.02
C THR A 66 -6.21 -5.44 -1.07
N VAL A 67 -6.11 -4.72 0.05
CA VAL A 67 -6.46 -3.30 0.15
C VAL A 67 -5.50 -2.44 -0.64
N VAL A 68 -4.19 -2.68 -0.52
CA VAL A 68 -3.15 -2.00 -1.31
C VAL A 68 -3.42 -2.19 -2.80
N ARG A 69 -3.67 -3.42 -3.24
CA ARG A 69 -3.99 -3.68 -4.65
C ARG A 69 -5.22 -2.89 -5.10
N SER A 70 -6.29 -2.93 -4.31
CA SER A 70 -7.54 -2.21 -4.62
C SER A 70 -7.34 -0.69 -4.64
N ALA A 71 -6.48 -0.16 -3.77
CA ALA A 71 -6.13 1.25 -3.70
C ALA A 71 -5.39 1.71 -4.95
N LEU A 72 -4.38 0.94 -5.39
CA LEU A 72 -3.60 1.22 -6.59
C LEU A 72 -4.47 1.10 -7.85
N GLU A 73 -5.21 0.01 -8.03
CA GLU A 73 -6.08 -0.19 -9.20
C GLU A 73 -7.26 0.81 -9.23
N GLY A 74 -7.71 1.27 -8.06
CA GLY A 74 -8.82 2.19 -7.90
C GLY A 74 -8.45 3.67 -8.00
N SER A 75 -7.16 4.01 -8.02
CA SER A 75 -6.72 5.41 -8.02
C SER A 75 -7.06 6.10 -9.35
N PRO A 76 -7.28 7.43 -9.35
CA PRO A 76 -7.42 8.20 -10.58
C PRO A 76 -6.25 7.97 -11.54
N GLU A 77 -5.02 7.96 -11.02
CA GLU A 77 -3.80 7.78 -11.80
C GLU A 77 -3.76 6.43 -12.52
N ALA A 78 -4.19 5.35 -11.87
CA ALA A 78 -4.26 4.03 -12.51
C ALA A 78 -5.39 3.96 -13.56
N ARG A 79 -6.53 4.59 -13.29
CA ARG A 79 -7.64 4.68 -14.26
C ARG A 79 -7.28 5.48 -15.51
N ASP A 80 -6.41 6.47 -15.35
CA ASP A 80 -5.86 7.27 -16.44
C ASP A 80 -4.67 6.58 -17.15
N GLY A 81 -4.27 5.38 -16.70
CA GLY A 81 -3.19 4.59 -17.30
C GLY A 81 -1.79 5.13 -16.99
N LEU A 82 -1.63 5.95 -15.95
CA LEU A 82 -0.38 6.63 -15.62
C LEU A 82 0.47 5.88 -14.60
N LEU A 83 -0.07 4.86 -13.93
CA LEU A 83 0.63 4.11 -12.89
C LEU A 83 1.20 2.80 -13.44
N VAL A 84 2.53 2.66 -13.41
CA VAL A 84 3.25 1.49 -13.95
C VAL A 84 4.13 0.82 -12.90
N TRP A 85 4.28 -0.49 -12.99
CA TRP A 85 4.91 -1.36 -11.98
C TRP A 85 6.42 -1.60 -12.20
N GLU A 86 7.05 -0.84 -13.10
CA GLU A 86 8.30 -1.12 -13.85
C GLU A 86 8.11 -1.99 -15.11
N GLU A 87 8.82 -1.58 -16.16
CA GLU A 87 8.90 -2.25 -17.46
C GLU A 87 9.86 -3.44 -17.40
N PHE A 88 9.45 -4.56 -18.01
CA PHE A 88 10.33 -5.69 -18.31
C PHE A 88 11.58 -5.18 -19.04
N THR A 89 12.76 -5.40 -18.44
CA THR A 89 14.04 -5.37 -19.16
C THR A 89 14.52 -6.79 -19.41
#